data_AF-A0A3A1X1W2-F1
#
_entry.id   AF-A0A3A1X1W2-F1
#
_cell.length_a   1.000
_cell.length_b   1.000
_cell.length_c   1.000
_cell.angle_alpha   90.00
_cell.angle_beta   90.00
_cell.angle_gamma   90.00
#
_symmetry.space_group_name_H-M   'P 1'
#
loop_
_entity.id
_entity.type
_entity.pdbx_description
1 polymer ?
#
loop_
_entity_poly.entity_id
_entity_poly.type
_entity_poly.pdbx_seq_one_letter_code
_entity_poly.pdbx_strand_id
1 'polypeptide(L)'
;PTINRYWGSESNSIAFHPYEPSMYLRSTNYKKFGFSKFYSLEAPNVIAHKNMLDKSPYVCDESAYKSAFEKIASSKNNQFVQIVTMQNHMPFRNWYKNNDFKASSKPGSPKLGSSEISSIETYAKGVSYTDKATQSFLNDLDSIDKPVTVVFYGDHLPGIYSTASDDENNSLDLHLTDYFIWSNKKARENNKAPNKIRDYYSSPNFFISQVASHTNSKVSPYLAFLTRLHEKISAMEPPVVNKIQGWDRIPQGQPIYLNPSGKPMIASSMNKETKQLLNDYRLIQYDITAGKHYLKNTNFLGF
;
A
#
# COMPACT_ATOMS: atom_id res chain seq x y z
N PRO A 1 6.90 12.21 12.22
CA PRO A 1 5.47 12.44 11.86
C PRO A 1 4.98 11.26 11.05
N THR A 2 3.87 10.62 11.43
CA THR A 2 3.38 9.41 10.75
C THR A 2 1.88 9.46 10.54
N ILE A 3 1.43 8.78 9.48
CA ILE A 3 0.06 8.84 8.96
C ILE A 3 -1.01 8.47 10.00
N ASN A 4 -0.67 7.60 10.95
CA ASN A 4 -1.59 7.14 11.99
C ASN A 4 -2.06 8.23 12.96
N ARG A 5 -1.46 9.43 12.91
CA ARG A 5 -1.79 10.57 13.77
C ARG A 5 -2.86 11.51 13.23
N TYR A 6 -3.28 11.36 11.98
CA TYR A 6 -4.23 12.31 11.35
C TYR A 6 -5.66 12.23 11.89
N TRP A 7 -6.14 11.03 12.27
CA TRP A 7 -7.57 10.80 12.55
C TRP A 7 -7.85 9.96 13.80
N GLY A 8 -6.91 9.97 14.75
CA GLY A 8 -7.09 9.29 16.02
C GLY A 8 -5.90 9.52 16.95
N SER A 9 -6.10 9.17 18.22
CA SER A 9 -4.98 9.11 19.17
C SER A 9 -4.02 8.00 18.76
N GLU A 10 -2.72 8.22 18.92
CA GLU A 10 -1.68 7.19 18.79
C GLU A 10 -2.02 5.95 19.62
N SER A 11 -2.63 6.14 20.80
CA SER A 11 -3.08 5.04 21.68
C SER A 11 -4.09 4.08 21.04
N ASN A 12 -4.78 4.50 19.97
CA ASN A 12 -5.73 3.69 19.21
C ASN A 12 -5.19 3.19 17.86
N SER A 13 -3.89 3.39 17.58
CA SER A 13 -3.23 2.89 16.38
C SER A 13 -2.77 1.44 16.60
N ILE A 14 -3.29 0.51 15.80
CA ILE A 14 -2.94 -0.91 15.90
C ILE A 14 -2.48 -1.46 14.54
N ALA A 15 -1.56 -2.42 14.58
CA ALA A 15 -1.00 -3.06 13.38
C ALA A 15 -1.14 -4.58 13.44
N PHE A 16 -1.28 -5.21 12.27
CA PHE A 16 -1.33 -6.65 12.08
C PHE A 16 -0.36 -7.04 10.99
N HIS A 17 0.47 -8.05 11.27
CA HIS A 17 1.30 -8.71 10.27
C HIS A 17 1.47 -10.17 10.66
N PRO A 18 0.87 -11.15 9.97
CA PRO A 18 0.92 -12.54 10.37
C PRO A 18 2.26 -13.19 9.97
N TYR A 19 3.35 -12.58 10.42
CA TYR A 19 4.73 -13.03 10.22
C TYR A 19 5.63 -12.63 11.39
N GLU A 20 6.92 -12.89 11.22
CA GLU A 20 8.00 -12.48 12.12
C GLU A 20 8.00 -10.95 12.37
N PRO A 21 7.82 -10.48 13.62
CA PRO A 21 7.71 -9.06 13.94
C PRO A 21 8.99 -8.25 13.71
N SER A 22 10.17 -8.87 13.75
CA SER A 22 11.45 -8.18 13.55
C SER A 22 11.77 -7.91 12.07
N MET A 23 11.11 -8.61 11.14
CA MET A 23 11.34 -8.44 9.70
C MET A 23 11.07 -6.99 9.29
N TYR A 24 12.04 -6.37 8.59
CA TYR A 24 12.06 -4.94 8.24
C TYR A 24 11.96 -3.98 9.43
N LEU A 25 12.44 -4.39 10.61
CA LEU A 25 12.42 -3.61 11.85
C LEU A 25 11.02 -3.17 12.28
N ARG A 26 9.96 -3.90 11.89
CA ARG A 26 8.57 -3.47 12.13
C ARG A 26 8.26 -3.29 13.61
N SER A 27 8.68 -4.20 14.48
CA SER A 27 8.48 -4.07 15.94
C SER A 27 9.05 -2.76 16.50
N THR A 28 10.26 -2.39 16.10
CA THR A 28 10.91 -1.14 16.48
C THR A 28 10.22 0.08 15.86
N ASN A 29 9.90 0.02 14.56
CA ASN A 29 9.33 1.13 13.82
C ASN A 29 7.90 1.46 14.28
N TYR A 30 7.03 0.46 14.47
CA TYR A 30 5.68 0.69 14.96
C TYR A 30 5.67 1.29 16.37
N LYS A 31 6.59 0.88 17.26
CA LYS A 31 6.77 1.54 18.56
C LYS A 31 7.17 3.00 18.40
N LYS A 32 8.12 3.30 17.51
CA LYS A 32 8.58 4.68 17.22
C LYS A 32 7.47 5.54 16.58
N PHE A 33 6.57 4.93 15.82
CA PHE A 33 5.42 5.58 15.18
C PHE A 33 4.22 5.73 16.12
N GLY A 34 4.33 5.27 17.37
CA GLY A 34 3.28 5.43 18.39
C GLY A 34 2.15 4.41 18.29
N PHE A 35 2.32 3.28 17.59
CA PHE A 35 1.32 2.21 17.61
C PHE A 35 1.23 1.60 19.01
N SER A 36 0.02 1.49 19.55
CA SER A 36 -0.22 0.92 20.87
C SER A 36 -0.09 -0.60 20.88
N LYS A 37 -0.46 -1.25 19.77
CA LYS A 37 -0.36 -2.70 19.61
C LYS A 37 0.11 -3.06 18.20
N PHE A 38 1.01 -4.03 18.15
CA PHE A 38 1.40 -4.73 16.93
C PHE A 38 1.17 -6.22 17.17
N TYR A 39 0.23 -6.80 16.41
CA TYR A 39 -0.14 -8.21 16.45
C TYR A 39 0.62 -8.98 15.36
N SER A 40 1.41 -9.96 15.77
CA SER A 40 2.22 -10.79 14.87
C SER A 40 2.10 -12.28 15.18
N LEU A 41 2.97 -13.13 14.63
CA LEU A 41 3.00 -14.55 15.02
C LEU A 41 3.61 -14.79 16.41
N GLU A 42 4.30 -13.79 16.97
CA GLU A 42 5.07 -13.91 18.20
C GLU A 42 4.59 -12.95 19.31
N ALA A 43 5.08 -13.16 20.53
CA ALA A 43 4.84 -12.30 21.67
C ALA A 43 5.35 -10.86 21.42
N PRO A 44 4.81 -9.82 22.10
CA PRO A 44 3.85 -9.88 23.20
C PRO A 44 2.37 -9.85 22.76
N ASN A 45 2.06 -9.52 21.50
CA ASN A 45 0.68 -9.56 21.01
C ASN A 45 0.62 -10.50 19.79
N VAL A 46 -0.05 -11.62 19.98
CA VAL A 46 -0.16 -12.67 18.97
C VAL A 46 -1.47 -12.51 18.22
N ILE A 47 -1.43 -12.66 16.89
CA ILE A 47 -2.62 -12.65 16.03
C ILE A 47 -3.54 -13.83 16.37
N ALA A 48 -4.86 -13.61 16.35
CA ALA A 48 -5.84 -14.58 16.80
C ALA A 48 -6.03 -15.75 15.83
N HIS A 49 -6.04 -15.49 14.53
CA HIS A 49 -6.24 -16.50 13.47
C HIS A 49 -4.98 -16.66 12.63
N LYS A 50 -4.62 -17.93 12.33
CA LYS A 50 -3.34 -18.30 11.71
C LYS A 50 -3.47 -19.40 10.66
N ASN A 51 -4.67 -19.61 10.10
CA ASN A 51 -4.88 -20.67 9.12
C ASN A 51 -4.08 -20.39 7.85
N MET A 52 -3.66 -21.45 7.18
CA MET A 52 -2.95 -21.41 5.89
C MET A 52 -3.81 -22.09 4.83
N LEU A 53 -3.50 -21.84 3.55
CA LEU A 53 -4.20 -22.45 2.42
C LEU A 53 -3.35 -23.60 1.83
N ASP A 54 -3.90 -24.81 1.86
CA ASP A 54 -3.26 -26.02 1.33
C ASP A 54 -1.82 -26.21 1.82
N LYS A 55 -0.83 -26.17 0.92
CA LYS A 55 0.60 -26.32 1.24
C LYS A 55 1.33 -24.98 1.37
N SER A 56 0.61 -23.85 1.29
CA SER A 56 1.22 -22.53 1.49
C SER A 56 1.75 -22.43 2.92
N PRO A 57 2.99 -21.95 3.13
CA PRO A 57 3.55 -21.77 4.47
C PRO A 57 3.09 -20.46 5.13
N TYR A 58 2.32 -19.63 4.42
CA TYR A 58 1.91 -18.32 4.89
C TYR A 58 0.47 -18.33 5.39
N VAL A 59 0.25 -17.61 6.48
CA VAL A 59 -1.10 -17.35 7.00
C VAL A 59 -1.92 -16.67 5.90
N CYS A 60 -3.14 -17.17 5.69
CA CYS A 60 -4.04 -16.69 4.66
C CYS A 60 -4.59 -15.30 5.00
N ASP A 61 -4.96 -14.55 3.96
CA ASP A 61 -5.47 -13.18 4.10
C ASP A 61 -6.80 -13.16 4.87
N GLU A 62 -7.64 -14.18 4.71
CA GLU A 62 -8.86 -14.37 5.50
C GLU A 62 -8.58 -14.39 7.01
N SER A 63 -7.55 -15.12 7.46
CA SER A 63 -7.16 -15.17 8.87
C SER A 63 -6.62 -13.81 9.36
N ALA A 64 -5.83 -13.13 8.53
CA ALA A 64 -5.30 -11.81 8.85
C ALA A 64 -6.45 -10.78 9.00
N TYR A 65 -7.37 -10.76 8.05
CA TYR A 65 -8.55 -9.90 8.05
C TYR A 65 -9.48 -10.19 9.22
N LYS A 66 -9.77 -11.47 9.51
CA LYS A 66 -10.61 -11.84 10.65
C LYS A 66 -10.03 -11.35 11.98
N SER A 67 -8.72 -11.51 12.16
CA SER A 67 -8.05 -11.04 13.38
C SER A 67 -8.09 -9.52 13.54
N ALA A 68 -7.98 -8.78 12.43
CA ALA A 68 -8.12 -7.34 12.43
C ALA A 68 -9.57 -6.89 12.67
N PHE A 69 -10.52 -7.53 11.98
CA PHE A 69 -11.95 -7.27 12.10
C PHE A 69 -12.43 -7.37 13.54
N GLU A 70 -12.05 -8.42 14.27
CA GLU A 70 -12.42 -8.60 15.68
C GLU A 70 -11.99 -7.41 16.56
N LYS A 71 -10.81 -6.82 16.30
CA LYS A 71 -10.34 -5.63 17.06
C LYS A 71 -10.96 -4.32 16.58
N ILE A 72 -11.36 -4.24 15.31
CA ILE A 72 -12.07 -3.09 14.76
C ILE A 72 -13.50 -3.06 15.32
N ALA A 73 -14.21 -4.19 15.22
CA ALA A 73 -15.60 -4.34 15.63
C ALA A 73 -15.79 -4.22 17.15
N SER A 74 -14.83 -4.70 17.95
CA SER A 74 -14.93 -4.61 19.42
C SER A 74 -14.66 -3.20 19.98
N SER A 75 -14.15 -2.27 19.16
CA SER A 75 -13.69 -0.96 19.62
C SER A 75 -14.67 0.16 19.29
N LYS A 76 -15.07 0.90 20.32
CA LYS A 76 -15.88 2.12 20.20
C LYS A 76 -15.07 3.36 19.83
N ASN A 77 -13.73 3.29 19.89
CA ASN A 77 -12.85 4.43 19.61
C ASN A 77 -12.54 4.54 18.12
N ASN A 78 -12.22 5.76 17.68
CA ASN A 78 -11.58 5.99 16.39
C ASN A 78 -10.20 5.33 16.40
N GLN A 79 -9.92 4.51 15.40
CA GLN A 79 -8.69 3.72 15.28
C GLN A 79 -8.00 4.00 13.95
N PHE A 80 -6.68 3.91 13.97
CA PHE A 80 -5.90 3.68 12.76
C PHE A 80 -5.47 2.21 12.76
N VAL A 81 -5.77 1.48 11.68
CA VAL A 81 -5.44 0.07 11.57
C VAL A 81 -4.58 -0.18 10.34
N GLN A 82 -3.38 -0.71 10.57
CA GLN A 82 -2.48 -1.18 9.50
C GLN A 82 -2.55 -2.70 9.41
N ILE A 83 -2.83 -3.25 8.23
CA ILE A 83 -2.77 -4.69 7.98
C ILE A 83 -1.73 -4.91 6.88
N VAL A 84 -0.71 -5.72 7.16
CA VAL A 84 0.30 -6.15 6.19
C VAL A 84 0.15 -7.66 6.05
N THR A 85 -0.40 -8.12 4.92
CA THR A 85 -0.65 -9.54 4.66
C THR A 85 0.63 -10.29 4.27
N MET A 86 0.54 -11.62 4.13
CA MET A 86 1.67 -12.49 3.75
C MET A 86 1.33 -13.58 2.74
N GLN A 87 0.05 -13.86 2.48
CA GLN A 87 -0.39 -15.02 1.69
C GLN A 87 0.29 -15.10 0.31
N ASN A 88 0.44 -13.95 -0.34
CA ASN A 88 1.01 -13.84 -1.69
C ASN A 88 2.49 -13.42 -1.68
N HIS A 89 3.23 -13.76 -0.62
CA HIS A 89 4.68 -13.53 -0.57
C HIS A 89 5.45 -14.67 -1.26
N MET A 90 6.63 -14.35 -1.81
CA MET A 90 7.54 -15.33 -2.39
C MET A 90 8.08 -16.31 -1.34
N PRO A 91 8.46 -17.55 -1.70
CA PRO A 91 8.59 -18.10 -3.05
C PRO A 91 7.26 -18.63 -3.60
N PHE A 92 6.94 -18.44 -4.88
CA PHE A 92 5.70 -18.97 -5.46
C PHE A 92 5.90 -20.39 -6.00
N ARG A 93 5.33 -21.39 -5.33
CA ARG A 93 5.39 -22.81 -5.73
C ARG A 93 4.00 -23.38 -5.83
N ASN A 94 3.85 -24.56 -6.45
CA ASN A 94 2.57 -25.25 -6.60
C ASN A 94 1.93 -25.70 -5.26
N TRP A 95 1.42 -24.74 -4.49
CA TRP A 95 0.91 -24.91 -3.14
C TRP A 95 -0.58 -25.24 -3.10
N TYR A 96 -1.34 -24.62 -4.00
CA TYR A 96 -2.80 -24.63 -4.00
C TYR A 96 -3.34 -25.81 -4.80
N LYS A 97 -4.27 -26.55 -4.20
CA LYS A 97 -5.00 -27.60 -4.91
C LYS A 97 -5.93 -26.97 -5.94
N ASN A 98 -6.25 -27.73 -7.00
CA ASN A 98 -7.19 -27.32 -8.05
C ASN A 98 -6.85 -25.92 -8.62
N ASN A 99 -5.59 -25.76 -9.02
CA ASN A 99 -5.14 -24.52 -9.66
C ASN A 99 -5.46 -24.56 -11.16
N ASP A 100 -6.55 -23.88 -11.52
CA ASP A 100 -7.05 -23.82 -12.89
C ASP A 100 -6.45 -22.66 -13.71
N PHE A 101 -5.60 -21.84 -13.10
CA PHE A 101 -4.89 -20.78 -13.81
C PHE A 101 -3.81 -21.37 -14.70
N LYS A 102 -3.68 -20.80 -15.91
CA LYS A 102 -2.67 -21.17 -16.90
C LYS A 102 -1.95 -19.93 -17.41
N ALA A 103 -0.61 -19.96 -17.34
CA ALA A 103 0.22 -18.86 -17.79
C ALA A 103 0.84 -19.17 -19.16
N SER A 104 0.78 -18.20 -20.07
CA SER A 104 1.42 -18.26 -21.38
C SER A 104 1.88 -16.87 -21.81
N SER A 105 2.93 -16.80 -22.61
CA SER A 105 3.32 -15.53 -23.24
C SER A 105 2.38 -15.18 -24.39
N LYS A 106 2.32 -13.88 -24.74
CA LYS A 106 1.56 -13.39 -25.89
C LYS A 106 2.17 -13.95 -27.19
N PRO A 107 1.37 -14.13 -28.25
CA PRO A 107 1.91 -14.50 -29.56
C PRO A 107 3.03 -13.54 -30.01
N GLY A 108 4.17 -14.09 -30.43
CA GLY A 108 5.34 -13.32 -30.84
C GLY A 108 6.30 -12.91 -29.70
N SER A 109 5.94 -13.10 -28.43
CA SER A 109 6.84 -12.89 -27.28
C SER A 109 7.70 -14.13 -27.00
N PRO A 110 8.86 -13.98 -26.31
CA PRO A 110 9.62 -15.11 -25.83
C PRO A 110 8.76 -16.08 -24.99
N LYS A 111 9.12 -17.36 -25.00
CA LYS A 111 8.41 -18.38 -24.21
C LYS A 111 8.77 -18.23 -22.73
N LEU A 112 7.78 -18.39 -21.86
CA LEU A 112 7.98 -18.43 -20.41
C LEU A 112 8.75 -19.69 -20.00
N GLY A 113 9.63 -19.56 -19.01
CA GLY A 113 10.27 -20.72 -18.36
C GLY A 113 9.28 -21.52 -17.50
N SER A 114 9.55 -22.81 -17.25
CA SER A 114 8.65 -23.66 -16.45
C SER A 114 8.51 -23.18 -15.00
N SER A 115 9.58 -22.66 -14.40
CA SER A 115 9.56 -22.04 -13.06
C SER A 115 8.76 -20.74 -13.04
N GLU A 116 8.87 -19.94 -14.10
CA GLU A 116 8.12 -18.70 -14.29
C GLU A 116 6.62 -18.99 -14.39
N ILE A 117 6.24 -19.93 -15.27
CA ILE A 117 4.87 -20.41 -15.42
C ILE A 117 4.31 -20.87 -14.06
N SER A 118 5.02 -21.76 -13.35
CA SER A 118 4.57 -22.25 -12.05
C SER A 118 4.40 -21.13 -11.02
N SER A 119 5.26 -20.11 -11.06
CA SER A 119 5.19 -18.97 -10.14
C SER A 119 4.00 -18.07 -10.45
N ILE A 120 3.78 -17.74 -11.73
CA ILE A 120 2.66 -16.92 -12.20
C ILE A 120 1.34 -17.62 -11.90
N GLU A 121 1.20 -18.90 -12.22
CA GLU A 121 -0.01 -19.68 -11.95
C GLU A 121 -0.31 -19.77 -10.45
N THR A 122 0.72 -19.96 -9.62
CA THR A 122 0.57 -19.97 -8.15
C THR A 122 0.12 -18.61 -7.64
N TYR A 123 0.76 -17.53 -8.08
CA TYR A 123 0.41 -16.17 -7.68
C TYR A 123 -1.03 -15.83 -8.07
N ALA A 124 -1.43 -16.13 -9.32
CA ALA A 124 -2.79 -15.91 -9.80
C ALA A 124 -3.84 -16.63 -8.93
N LYS A 125 -3.57 -17.88 -8.54
CA LYS A 125 -4.46 -18.61 -7.62
C LYS A 125 -4.48 -17.98 -6.23
N GLY A 126 -3.33 -17.57 -5.69
CA GLY A 126 -3.24 -16.85 -4.41
C GLY A 126 -4.05 -15.56 -4.40
N VAL A 127 -3.91 -14.73 -5.44
CA VAL A 127 -4.69 -13.50 -5.63
C VAL A 127 -6.19 -13.80 -5.71
N SER A 128 -6.60 -14.89 -6.36
CA SER A 128 -8.02 -15.28 -6.40
C SER A 128 -8.61 -15.62 -5.02
N TYR A 129 -7.78 -16.10 -4.08
CA TYR A 129 -8.20 -16.28 -2.69
C TYR A 129 -8.24 -14.94 -1.94
N THR A 130 -7.26 -14.07 -2.17
CA THR A 130 -7.25 -12.69 -1.63
C THR A 130 -8.48 -11.90 -2.06
N ASP A 131 -8.93 -12.03 -3.32
CA ASP A 131 -10.14 -11.39 -3.85
C ASP A 131 -11.38 -11.75 -3.02
N LYS A 132 -11.62 -13.07 -2.81
CA LYS A 132 -12.72 -13.58 -1.98
C LYS A 132 -12.61 -13.14 -0.52
N ALA A 133 -11.41 -13.19 0.05
CA ALA A 133 -11.16 -12.77 1.42
C ALA A 133 -11.39 -11.25 1.60
N THR A 134 -10.98 -10.45 0.63
CA THR A 134 -11.17 -8.99 0.62
C THR A 134 -12.65 -8.65 0.52
N GLN A 135 -13.40 -9.30 -0.39
CA GLN A 135 -14.84 -9.11 -0.48
C GLN A 135 -15.54 -9.43 0.85
N SER A 136 -15.19 -10.56 1.47
CA SER A 136 -15.76 -10.97 2.77
C SER A 136 -15.43 -9.97 3.87
N PHE A 137 -14.18 -9.51 3.94
CA PHE A 137 -13.74 -8.50 4.91
C PHE A 137 -14.46 -7.15 4.73
N LEU A 138 -14.65 -6.69 3.50
CA LEU A 138 -15.41 -5.46 3.23
C LEU A 138 -16.90 -5.63 3.62
N ASN A 139 -17.49 -6.80 3.38
CA ASN A 139 -18.86 -7.10 3.83
C ASN A 139 -18.98 -7.09 5.35
N ASP A 140 -18.02 -7.68 6.07
CA ASP A 140 -17.95 -7.65 7.53
C ASP A 140 -17.86 -6.19 8.03
N LEU A 141 -17.00 -5.36 7.43
CA LEU A 141 -16.89 -3.93 7.76
C LEU A 141 -18.15 -3.11 7.38
N ASP A 142 -18.91 -3.53 6.37
CA ASP A 142 -20.18 -2.88 6.01
C ASP A 142 -21.31 -3.20 7.00
N SER A 143 -21.19 -4.31 7.73
CA SER A 143 -22.19 -4.74 8.72
C SER A 143 -22.14 -4.01 10.06
N ILE A 144 -21.04 -3.33 10.40
CA ILE A 144 -20.86 -2.68 11.70
C ILE A 144 -21.39 -1.23 11.71
N ASP A 145 -22.01 -0.81 12.81
CA ASP A 145 -22.52 0.56 13.00
C ASP A 145 -21.39 1.55 13.40
N LYS A 146 -20.34 1.58 12.59
CA LYS A 146 -19.16 2.44 12.78
C LYS A 146 -18.66 2.91 11.41
N PRO A 147 -18.39 4.21 11.20
CA PRO A 147 -17.75 4.67 9.97
C PRO A 147 -16.37 4.02 9.77
N VAL A 148 -16.17 3.37 8.62
CA VAL A 148 -14.89 2.79 8.24
C VAL A 148 -14.54 3.19 6.81
N THR A 149 -13.29 3.58 6.61
CA THR A 149 -12.67 3.78 5.29
C THR A 149 -11.45 2.87 5.20
N VAL A 150 -11.33 2.13 4.11
CA VAL A 150 -10.24 1.22 3.78
C VAL A 150 -9.45 1.80 2.61
N VAL A 151 -8.13 1.86 2.77
CA VAL A 151 -7.20 2.01 1.65
C VAL A 151 -6.57 0.64 1.44
N PHE A 152 -6.91 0.01 0.33
CA PHE A 152 -6.28 -1.23 -0.12
C PHE A 152 -5.31 -0.90 -1.23
N TYR A 153 -4.10 -1.47 -1.21
CA TYR A 153 -3.14 -1.31 -2.29
C TYR A 153 -2.19 -2.51 -2.33
N GLY A 154 -1.76 -2.90 -3.53
CA GLY A 154 -0.60 -3.76 -3.69
C GLY A 154 0.68 -3.01 -3.34
N ASP A 155 1.57 -3.61 -2.57
CA ASP A 155 2.84 -2.97 -2.18
C ASP A 155 3.85 -2.97 -3.33
N HIS A 156 3.92 -4.07 -4.10
CA HIS A 156 4.65 -4.17 -5.37
C HIS A 156 4.17 -5.39 -6.18
N LEU A 157 4.51 -5.45 -7.47
CA LEU A 157 4.36 -6.69 -8.24
C LEU A 157 5.36 -7.75 -7.77
N PRO A 158 4.99 -9.05 -7.78
CA PRO A 158 5.94 -10.11 -7.47
C PRO A 158 7.06 -10.16 -8.51
N GLY A 159 8.30 -10.42 -8.07
CA GLY A 159 9.48 -10.57 -8.93
C GLY A 159 9.51 -11.86 -9.76
N ILE A 160 8.37 -12.31 -10.28
CA ILE A 160 8.17 -13.58 -10.98
C ILE A 160 8.07 -13.44 -12.50
N TYR A 161 8.14 -12.22 -13.03
CA TYR A 161 7.96 -11.94 -14.46
C TYR A 161 9.32 -11.73 -15.14
N SER A 162 10.19 -12.75 -15.11
CA SER A 162 11.55 -12.65 -15.67
C SER A 162 11.52 -12.34 -17.17
N THR A 163 10.68 -13.02 -17.94
CA THR A 163 10.58 -12.82 -19.40
C THR A 163 10.10 -11.40 -19.74
N ALA A 164 9.18 -10.83 -18.95
CA ALA A 164 8.74 -9.45 -19.14
C ALA A 164 9.80 -8.43 -18.70
N SER A 165 10.60 -8.77 -17.67
CA SER A 165 11.65 -7.90 -17.13
C SER A 165 12.85 -7.75 -18.07
N ASP A 166 13.03 -8.65 -19.03
CA ASP A 166 14.11 -8.58 -20.03
C ASP A 166 13.89 -7.48 -21.07
N ASP A 167 12.67 -6.94 -21.19
CA ASP A 167 12.34 -5.79 -22.04
C ASP A 167 12.14 -4.54 -21.18
N GLU A 168 13.08 -3.59 -21.29
CA GLU A 168 13.06 -2.33 -20.55
C GLU A 168 11.79 -1.49 -20.81
N ASN A 169 11.10 -1.70 -21.94
CA ASN A 169 9.84 -1.03 -22.22
C ASN A 169 8.73 -1.42 -21.25
N ASN A 170 8.83 -2.57 -20.59
CA ASN A 170 7.86 -3.03 -19.58
C ASN A 170 8.14 -2.45 -18.19
N SER A 171 9.19 -1.63 -18.03
CA SER A 171 9.60 -1.14 -16.71
C SER A 171 8.46 -0.44 -15.96
N LEU A 172 7.73 0.48 -16.61
CA LEU A 172 6.60 1.15 -15.95
C LEU A 172 5.51 0.16 -15.52
N ASP A 173 5.06 -0.71 -16.43
CA ASP A 173 3.99 -1.68 -16.16
C ASP A 173 4.35 -2.64 -15.02
N LEU A 174 5.64 -2.99 -14.89
CA LEU A 174 6.15 -3.83 -13.81
C LEU A 174 6.24 -3.12 -12.44
N HIS A 175 5.93 -1.83 -12.36
CA HIS A 175 5.84 -1.05 -11.10
C HIS A 175 4.43 -0.49 -10.85
N LEU A 176 3.43 -0.90 -11.64
CA LEU A 176 2.03 -0.55 -11.41
C LEU A 176 1.34 -1.64 -10.59
N THR A 177 0.68 -1.23 -9.51
CA THR A 177 -0.17 -2.09 -8.68
C THR A 177 -1.54 -1.46 -8.49
N ASP A 178 -2.53 -2.30 -8.21
CA ASP A 178 -3.89 -1.86 -7.95
C ASP A 178 -4.06 -1.25 -6.56
N TYR A 179 -4.93 -0.25 -6.45
CA TYR A 179 -5.39 0.29 -5.18
C TYR A 179 -6.86 0.70 -5.26
N PHE A 180 -7.52 0.77 -4.11
CA PHE A 180 -8.82 1.41 -4.00
C PHE A 180 -8.99 2.08 -2.64
N ILE A 181 -9.85 3.11 -2.61
CA ILE A 181 -10.33 3.73 -1.39
C ILE A 181 -11.82 3.44 -1.30
N TRP A 182 -12.20 2.66 -0.29
CA TRP A 182 -13.57 2.23 -0.05
C TRP A 182 -14.04 2.74 1.30
N SER A 183 -15.30 3.15 1.40
CA SER A 183 -15.93 3.52 2.66
C SER A 183 -17.20 2.70 2.85
N ASN A 184 -17.45 2.21 4.06
CA ASN A 184 -18.66 1.47 4.39
C ASN A 184 -19.92 2.36 4.39
N LYS A 185 -21.10 1.75 4.46
CA LYS A 185 -22.38 2.47 4.44
C LYS A 185 -22.43 3.60 5.46
N LYS A 186 -22.01 3.35 6.70
CA LYS A 186 -22.02 4.35 7.77
C LYS A 186 -21.11 5.55 7.49
N ALA A 187 -19.92 5.31 6.94
CA ALA A 187 -19.02 6.39 6.53
C ALA A 187 -19.60 7.22 5.37
N ARG A 188 -20.21 6.58 4.37
CA ARG A 188 -20.85 7.28 3.25
C ARG A 188 -22.00 8.19 3.71
N GLU A 189 -22.83 7.70 4.63
CA GLU A 189 -23.91 8.49 5.26
C GLU A 189 -23.39 9.71 6.01
N ASN A 190 -22.27 9.56 6.74
CA ASN A 190 -21.67 10.64 7.53
C ASN A 190 -20.96 11.69 6.67
N ASN A 191 -20.21 11.27 5.67
CA ASN A 191 -19.25 12.14 4.98
C ASN A 191 -19.91 13.12 3.99
N LYS A 192 -21.15 12.85 3.57
CA LYS A 192 -21.88 13.60 2.52
C LYS A 192 -21.00 13.87 1.28
N ALA A 193 -20.01 13.03 1.04
CA ALA A 193 -19.02 13.23 0.01
C ALA A 193 -19.66 12.87 -1.34
N PRO A 194 -19.50 13.70 -2.39
CA PRO A 194 -19.87 13.27 -3.72
C PRO A 194 -18.99 12.06 -4.09
N ASN A 195 -19.60 10.99 -4.60
CA ASN A 195 -18.90 9.87 -5.23
C ASN A 195 -18.14 10.37 -6.47
N LYS A 196 -17.04 11.09 -6.29
CA LYS A 196 -16.10 11.39 -7.37
C LYS A 196 -15.08 10.26 -7.38
N ILE A 197 -15.47 9.17 -8.01
CA ILE A 197 -14.48 8.22 -8.53
C ILE A 197 -13.70 9.00 -9.59
N ARG A 198 -12.41 9.13 -9.36
CA ARG A 198 -11.49 9.63 -10.38
C ARG A 198 -10.44 8.55 -10.53
N ASP A 199 -10.40 7.96 -11.72
CA ASP A 199 -9.38 7.00 -12.13
C ASP A 199 -8.04 7.72 -12.16
N TYR A 200 -7.31 7.66 -11.04
CA TYR A 200 -6.04 8.31 -10.91
C TYR A 200 -4.94 7.31 -10.70
N TYR A 201 -3.87 7.46 -11.48
CA TYR A 201 -2.56 7.02 -11.05
C TYR A 201 -2.24 7.67 -9.71
N SER A 202 -1.71 6.88 -8.79
CA SER A 202 -1.32 7.36 -7.47
C SER A 202 -0.04 6.67 -7.03
N SER A 203 0.55 7.21 -5.98
CA SER A 203 1.62 6.56 -5.23
C SER A 203 1.32 6.68 -3.73
N PRO A 204 1.84 5.78 -2.87
CA PRO A 204 1.39 5.68 -1.48
C PRO A 204 1.50 6.96 -0.65
N ASN A 205 2.39 7.88 -1.02
CA ASN A 205 2.52 9.19 -0.39
C ASN A 205 1.28 10.10 -0.55
N PHE A 206 0.41 9.84 -1.53
CA PHE A 206 -0.81 10.62 -1.79
C PHE A 206 -2.07 10.01 -1.19
N PHE A 207 -2.05 8.74 -0.75
CA PHE A 207 -3.25 8.08 -0.24
C PHE A 207 -3.90 8.84 0.90
N ILE A 208 -3.11 9.47 1.78
CA ILE A 208 -3.66 10.22 2.91
C ILE A 208 -4.49 11.45 2.47
N SER A 209 -4.02 12.20 1.48
CA SER A 209 -4.78 13.33 0.92
C SER A 209 -5.99 12.84 0.10
N GLN A 210 -5.86 11.70 -0.58
CA GLN A 210 -6.97 11.09 -1.30
C GLN A 210 -8.06 10.57 -0.35
N VAL A 211 -7.70 9.97 0.79
CA VAL A 211 -8.66 9.60 1.84
C VAL A 211 -9.36 10.83 2.39
N ALA A 212 -8.61 11.92 2.67
CA ALA A 212 -9.22 13.15 3.16
C ALA A 212 -10.25 13.71 2.16
N SER A 213 -9.92 13.67 0.87
CA SER A 213 -10.83 14.07 -0.21
C SER A 213 -12.04 13.14 -0.34
N HIS A 214 -11.81 11.82 -0.31
CA HIS A 214 -12.85 10.78 -0.41
C HIS A 214 -13.86 10.84 0.74
N THR A 215 -13.39 11.20 1.94
CA THR A 215 -14.20 11.30 3.16
C THR A 215 -14.71 12.71 3.43
N ASN A 216 -14.43 13.68 2.56
CA ASN A 216 -14.74 15.10 2.77
C ASN A 216 -14.24 15.63 4.14
N SER A 217 -13.06 15.17 4.55
CA SER A 217 -12.42 15.54 5.81
C SER A 217 -11.73 16.90 5.72
N LYS A 218 -11.67 17.61 6.85
CA LYS A 218 -10.81 18.80 6.99
C LYS A 218 -9.34 18.38 6.82
N VAL A 219 -8.57 19.23 6.15
CA VAL A 219 -7.16 18.97 5.82
C VAL A 219 -6.22 19.92 6.56
N SER A 220 -5.03 19.43 6.93
CA SER A 220 -3.92 20.26 7.38
C SER A 220 -3.27 20.99 6.20
N PRO A 221 -2.42 22.02 6.43
CA PRO A 221 -1.63 22.63 5.37
C PRO A 221 -0.83 21.62 4.54
N TYR A 222 -0.27 20.59 5.18
CA TYR A 222 0.44 19.52 4.48
C TYR A 222 -0.47 18.66 3.58
N LEU A 223 -1.66 18.28 4.05
CA LEU A 223 -2.60 17.53 3.21
C LEU A 223 -3.17 18.38 2.06
N ALA A 224 -3.38 19.68 2.28
CA ALA A 224 -3.73 20.62 1.23
C ALA A 224 -2.60 20.74 0.19
N PHE A 225 -1.35 20.80 0.65
CA PHE A 225 -0.16 20.78 -0.22
C PHE A 225 -0.08 19.49 -1.05
N LEU A 226 -0.23 18.31 -0.42
CA LEU A 226 -0.23 17.03 -1.12
C LEU A 226 -1.34 16.93 -2.17
N THR A 227 -2.52 17.48 -1.87
CA THR A 227 -3.64 17.56 -2.82
C THR A 227 -3.26 18.36 -4.06
N ARG A 228 -2.65 19.55 -3.88
CA ARG A 228 -2.17 20.38 -5.00
C ARG A 228 -1.04 19.73 -5.79
N LEU A 229 -0.13 19.02 -5.11
CA LEU A 229 0.94 18.29 -5.78
C LEU A 229 0.36 17.15 -6.63
N HIS A 230 -0.61 16.40 -6.10
CA HIS A 230 -1.26 15.27 -6.78
C HIS A 230 -1.96 15.68 -8.09
N GLU A 231 -2.53 16.89 -8.13
CA GLU A 231 -3.15 17.46 -9.34
C GLU A 231 -2.14 17.69 -10.49
N LYS A 232 -0.84 17.84 -10.17
CA LYS A 232 0.24 18.09 -11.15
C LYS A 232 1.09 16.85 -11.41
N ILE A 233 1.34 16.06 -10.37
CA ILE A 233 2.14 14.82 -10.38
C ILE A 233 1.33 13.75 -9.67
N SER A 234 0.78 12.81 -10.42
CA SER A 234 -0.19 11.86 -9.90
C SER A 234 0.47 10.66 -9.24
N ALA A 235 1.60 10.19 -9.75
CA ALA A 235 2.40 9.17 -9.09
C ALA A 235 3.89 9.52 -9.13
N MET A 236 4.63 9.05 -8.15
CA MET A 236 6.08 9.16 -8.12
C MET A 236 6.73 7.92 -7.54
N GLU A 237 7.89 7.56 -8.10
CA GLU A 237 8.75 6.52 -7.60
C GLU A 237 10.15 7.10 -7.38
N PRO A 238 10.76 6.92 -6.20
CA PRO A 238 12.16 7.28 -6.01
C PRO A 238 13.03 6.48 -6.98
N PRO A 239 14.22 6.98 -7.33
CA PRO A 239 15.13 6.19 -8.15
C PRO A 239 15.44 4.89 -7.40
N VAL A 240 15.18 3.77 -8.04
CA VAL A 240 15.46 2.45 -7.47
C VAL A 240 16.97 2.26 -7.50
N VAL A 241 17.66 2.68 -6.44
CA VAL A 241 19.08 2.41 -6.24
C VAL A 241 19.16 1.37 -5.13
N ASN A 242 19.15 0.08 -5.47
CA ASN A 242 19.39 -0.96 -4.48
C ASN A 242 19.91 -2.25 -5.13
N LYS A 243 21.20 -2.54 -4.87
CA LYS A 243 21.73 -3.91 -4.87
C LYS A 243 21.17 -4.62 -3.64
N ILE A 244 20.04 -5.32 -3.77
CA ILE A 244 19.53 -6.20 -2.72
C ILE A 244 19.62 -7.64 -3.23
N GLN A 245 20.29 -8.50 -2.45
CA GLN A 245 20.41 -9.95 -2.67
C GLN A 245 21.07 -10.40 -3.99
N GLY A 246 22.20 -9.78 -4.37
CA GLY A 246 23.01 -10.27 -5.51
C GLY A 246 22.41 -9.99 -6.89
N TRP A 247 21.33 -9.18 -6.95
CA TRP A 247 20.77 -8.65 -8.18
C TRP A 247 21.29 -7.23 -8.42
N ASP A 248 22.04 -7.04 -9.52
CA ASP A 248 22.37 -5.73 -10.04
C ASP A 248 21.21 -5.25 -10.92
N ARG A 249 20.23 -4.52 -10.37
CA ARG A 249 19.19 -3.84 -11.18
C ARG A 249 19.60 -2.38 -11.45
N ILE A 250 19.94 -2.13 -12.72
CA ILE A 250 19.82 -0.90 -13.54
C ILE A 250 20.62 0.35 -13.05
N PRO A 251 21.19 1.19 -13.96
CA PRO A 251 22.10 2.28 -13.60
C PRO A 251 21.44 3.36 -12.74
N GLN A 252 22.26 4.18 -12.09
CA GLN A 252 21.91 5.40 -11.36
C GLN A 252 20.79 6.19 -12.07
N GLY A 253 19.54 5.97 -11.67
CA GLY A 253 18.35 6.42 -12.40
C GLY A 253 17.76 7.72 -11.86
N GLN A 254 17.02 8.44 -12.71
CA GLN A 254 16.19 9.57 -12.30
C GLN A 254 14.91 9.05 -11.62
N PRO A 255 14.29 9.82 -10.71
CA PRO A 255 12.97 9.48 -10.19
C PRO A 255 11.93 9.43 -11.32
N ILE A 256 10.97 8.51 -11.22
CA ILE A 256 9.83 8.45 -12.14
C ILE A 256 8.72 9.36 -11.60
N TYR A 257 8.15 10.18 -12.48
CA TYR A 257 6.97 10.99 -12.18
C TYR A 257 5.92 10.74 -13.27
N LEU A 258 4.67 10.51 -12.88
CA LEU A 258 3.55 10.37 -13.81
C LEU A 258 2.63 11.58 -13.74
N ASN A 259 2.13 12.01 -14.89
CA ASN A 259 1.08 13.03 -14.96
C ASN A 259 -0.31 12.40 -14.67
N PRO A 260 -1.40 13.20 -14.64
CA PRO A 260 -2.75 12.67 -14.42
C PRO A 260 -3.27 11.65 -15.45
N SER A 261 -2.65 11.54 -16.62
CA SER A 261 -2.98 10.50 -17.62
C SER A 261 -2.05 9.28 -17.54
N GLY A 262 -1.23 9.17 -16.50
CA GLY A 262 -0.31 8.04 -16.30
C GLY A 262 0.95 8.08 -17.16
N LYS A 263 1.18 9.17 -17.89
CA LYS A 263 2.35 9.28 -18.77
C LYS A 263 3.57 9.76 -17.99
N PRO A 264 4.76 9.17 -18.23
CA PRO A 264 6.01 9.66 -17.66
C PRO A 264 6.26 11.14 -17.94
N MET A 265 6.80 11.84 -16.95
CA MET A 265 7.13 13.26 -17.00
C MET A 265 8.64 13.46 -16.94
N ILE A 266 9.15 14.37 -17.76
CA ILE A 266 10.54 14.82 -17.70
C ILE A 266 10.61 16.02 -16.74
N ALA A 267 11.34 15.87 -15.63
CA ALA A 267 11.42 16.91 -14.59
C ALA A 267 11.91 18.27 -15.10
N SER A 268 12.87 18.29 -16.02
CA SER A 268 13.39 19.53 -16.63
C SER A 268 12.37 20.23 -17.53
N SER A 269 11.40 19.50 -18.08
CA SER A 269 10.34 20.03 -18.96
C SER A 269 9.07 20.45 -18.21
N MET A 270 8.98 20.19 -16.90
CA MET A 270 7.85 20.64 -16.08
C MET A 270 7.74 22.17 -16.05
N ASN A 271 6.51 22.67 -15.96
CA ASN A 271 6.26 24.10 -15.81
C ASN A 271 6.78 24.63 -14.45
N LYS A 272 6.86 25.96 -14.32
CA LYS A 272 7.40 26.62 -13.12
C LYS A 272 6.66 26.23 -11.83
N GLU A 273 5.33 26.13 -11.88
CA GLU A 273 4.51 25.78 -10.72
C GLU A 273 4.78 24.35 -10.26
N THR A 274 4.77 23.37 -11.17
CA THR A 274 5.05 21.96 -10.86
C THR A 274 6.45 21.79 -10.28
N LYS A 275 7.46 22.50 -10.83
CA LYS A 275 8.83 22.49 -10.31
C LYS A 275 8.91 23.04 -8.88
N GLN A 276 8.18 24.13 -8.60
CA GLN A 276 8.11 24.69 -7.26
C GLN A 276 7.50 23.70 -6.27
N LEU A 277 6.34 23.12 -6.60
CA LEU A 277 5.67 22.13 -5.74
C LEU A 277 6.57 20.92 -5.45
N LEU A 278 7.27 20.39 -6.47
CA LEU A 278 8.20 19.28 -6.29
C LEU A 278 9.40 19.67 -5.40
N ASN A 279 9.92 20.88 -5.56
CA ASN A 279 10.98 21.39 -4.69
C ASN A 279 10.52 21.54 -3.25
N ASP A 280 9.34 22.11 -3.02
CA ASP A 280 8.74 22.26 -1.70
C ASP A 280 8.52 20.89 -1.05
N TYR A 281 8.06 19.89 -1.81
CA TYR A 281 7.92 18.51 -1.32
C TYR A 281 9.25 17.95 -0.81
N ARG A 282 10.34 18.13 -1.58
CA ARG A 282 11.69 17.69 -1.18
C ARG A 282 12.20 18.41 0.07
N LEU A 283 11.96 19.71 0.18
CA LEU A 283 12.33 20.49 1.37
C LEU A 283 11.55 20.02 2.61
N ILE A 284 10.25 19.76 2.47
CA ILE A 284 9.43 19.20 3.55
C ILE A 284 9.94 17.82 3.95
N GLN A 285 10.16 16.92 2.99
CA GLN A 285 10.72 15.58 3.25
C GLN A 285 12.07 15.65 3.96
N TYR A 286 12.98 16.52 3.48
CA TYR A 286 14.27 16.73 4.11
C TYR A 286 14.11 17.21 5.55
N ASP A 287 13.31 18.26 5.79
CA ASP A 287 13.12 18.85 7.12
C ASP A 287 12.55 17.85 8.14
N ILE A 288 11.59 17.00 7.74
CA ILE A 288 10.95 16.04 8.65
C ILE A 288 11.76 14.75 8.86
N THR A 289 12.86 14.55 8.11
CA THR A 289 13.69 13.33 8.20
C THR A 289 15.11 13.60 8.67
N ALA A 290 15.93 14.31 7.88
CA ALA A 290 17.36 14.51 8.10
C ALA A 290 17.76 15.97 8.34
N GLY A 291 16.84 16.91 8.12
CA GLY A 291 17.04 18.33 8.28
C GLY A 291 16.97 18.80 9.72
N LYS A 292 16.61 20.07 9.90
CA LYS A 292 16.61 20.74 11.22
C LYS A 292 15.26 20.71 11.93
N HIS A 293 14.28 20.02 11.36
CA HIS A 293 12.93 19.85 11.91
C HIS A 293 12.22 21.18 12.21
N TYR A 294 12.37 22.17 11.34
CA TYR A 294 11.72 23.48 11.46
C TYR A 294 10.18 23.36 11.55
N LEU A 295 9.59 22.39 10.85
CA LEU A 295 8.14 22.17 10.84
C LEU A 295 7.61 21.55 12.14
N LYS A 296 8.47 21.01 13.02
CA LYS A 296 8.07 20.23 14.20
C LYS A 296 7.18 21.00 15.17
N ASN A 297 7.43 22.30 15.33
CA ASN A 297 6.71 23.16 16.29
C ASN A 297 5.65 24.04 15.59
N THR A 298 5.20 23.63 14.40
CA THR A 298 4.19 24.33 13.62
C THR A 298 2.94 23.44 13.47
N ASN A 299 1.80 24.04 13.13
CA ASN A 299 0.58 23.29 12.81
C ASN A 299 0.56 22.75 11.36
N PHE A 300 1.71 22.75 10.66
CA PHE A 300 1.77 22.43 9.23
C PHE A 300 1.34 20.98 8.93
N LEU A 301 1.78 20.03 9.75
CA LEU A 301 1.45 18.61 9.58
C LEU A 301 0.07 18.26 10.13
N GLY A 302 -0.46 19.03 11.09
CA GLY A 302 -1.82 18.86 11.63
C GLY A 302 -1.95 17.97 12.87
N PHE A 303 -0.86 17.67 13.57
CA PHE A 303 -0.82 16.89 14.81
C PHE A 303 0.44 17.17 15.64
#